data_AF-A0A3N5M8J8-F1
#
_entry.id   AF-A0A3N5M8J8-F1
#
_cell.length_a   1.000
_cell.length_b   1.000
_cell.length_c   1.000
_cell.angle_alpha   90.00
_cell.angle_beta   90.00
_cell.angle_gamma   90.00
#
_symmetry.space_group_name_H-M   'P 1'
#
loop_
_entity.id
_entity.type
_entity.pdbx_description
1 polymer ?
#
loop_
_entity_poly.entity_id
_entity_poly.type
_entity_poly.pdbx_seq_one_letter_code
_entity_poly.pdbx_strand_id
1 'polypeptide(L)'
;RASGEAAQPVLLLISTTRQPSPEISAVCQRQNLQICSVSTNEELDTALINTRPMAVAWDLTNARPGDWNLVRRLRHHPIASQSPFILYGQDPNSDSHDPALSFGLTGFIVKSHEQNTLLDAINALYPNDSTGTILIVDDEPEARNAHKAMVEQGISGCTIHLAEDGESALAFMESKVPALVLLDLVMPGLSGADVLDQMRSDPRLRNVPVMILSSKQLSLEDVKRLEYHTRVTLQTKGIWSDGETITALNRILFGSETLPSHTSALVKRAVAYLHQNYSRALSRWEIAEDIGVSEDYLTRIFNRELETSPWEYLNRYRVLQAQALLRNTLRSIAEIAHLVGFKDQAYFSRVFSKVTGMSPNEYRNRVNDSV
;
A
#
# COMPACT_ATOMS: atom_id res chain seq x y z
N ARG A 1 29.53 28.17 -32.21
CA ARG A 1 28.53 28.59 -31.20
C ARG A 1 27.17 28.12 -31.70
N ALA A 2 26.74 26.93 -31.30
CA ALA A 2 25.40 26.43 -31.61
C ALA A 2 24.45 26.98 -30.55
N SER A 3 23.47 27.75 -31.00
CA SER A 3 22.40 28.32 -30.20
C SER A 3 21.61 27.20 -29.54
N GLY A 4 21.70 27.08 -28.22
CA GLY A 4 20.83 26.17 -27.48
C GLY A 4 19.41 26.73 -27.51
N GLU A 5 18.54 26.15 -28.34
CA GLU A 5 17.10 26.35 -28.23
C GLU A 5 16.70 25.94 -26.80
N ALA A 6 16.33 26.93 -25.99
CA ALA A 6 15.75 26.66 -24.69
C ALA A 6 14.44 25.89 -24.93
N ALA A 7 14.38 24.64 -24.48
CA ALA A 7 13.20 23.81 -24.59
C ALA A 7 11.99 24.58 -24.03
N GLN A 8 10.95 24.76 -24.86
CA GLN A 8 9.77 25.51 -24.45
C GLN A 8 9.12 24.83 -23.24
N PRO A 9 8.65 25.61 -22.25
CA PRO A 9 8.07 25.05 -21.04
C PRO A 9 6.75 24.36 -21.37
N VAL A 10 6.59 23.10 -20.93
CA VAL A 10 5.44 22.25 -21.29
C VAL A 10 4.49 22.09 -20.11
N LEU A 11 3.19 22.21 -20.37
CA LEU A 11 2.11 21.78 -19.50
C LEU A 11 1.57 20.45 -20.03
N LEU A 12 1.58 19.42 -19.18
CA LEU A 12 0.94 18.15 -19.50
C LEU A 12 -0.55 18.27 -19.22
N LEU A 13 -1.37 18.04 -20.23
CA LEU A 13 -2.81 18.07 -20.11
C LEU A 13 -3.36 16.65 -20.13
N ILE A 14 -3.98 16.23 -19.04
CA ILE A 14 -4.77 15.01 -18.97
C ILE A 14 -6.22 15.42 -19.20
N SER A 15 -6.78 15.07 -20.35
CA SER A 15 -8.18 15.31 -20.66
C SER A 15 -8.66 14.30 -21.71
N THR A 16 -9.95 14.00 -21.68
CA THR A 16 -10.61 13.20 -22.72
C THR A 16 -10.92 14.02 -23.97
N THR A 17 -11.08 15.33 -23.83
CA THR A 17 -11.12 16.25 -24.96
C THR A 17 -9.70 16.77 -25.17
N ARG A 18 -9.03 16.39 -26.27
CA ARG A 18 -7.67 16.87 -26.60
C ARG A 18 -7.54 18.40 -26.70
N GLN A 19 -8.64 19.13 -26.55
CA GLN A 19 -8.69 20.58 -26.48
C GLN A 19 -8.72 21.04 -25.00
N PRO A 20 -7.78 21.90 -24.57
CA PRO A 20 -7.81 22.53 -23.25
C PRO A 20 -9.02 23.44 -23.10
N SER A 21 -9.48 23.66 -21.87
CA SER A 21 -10.50 24.67 -21.61
C SER A 21 -9.99 26.09 -21.93
N PRO A 22 -10.88 27.07 -22.16
CA PRO A 22 -10.48 28.47 -22.39
C PRO A 22 -9.58 29.04 -21.28
N GLU A 23 -9.80 28.62 -20.03
CA GLU A 23 -9.04 29.05 -18.86
C GLU A 23 -7.61 28.51 -18.89
N ILE A 24 -7.44 27.21 -19.15
CA ILE A 24 -6.11 26.59 -19.29
C ILE A 24 -5.39 27.15 -20.51
N SER A 25 -6.10 27.39 -21.60
CA SER A 25 -5.56 28.03 -22.79
C SER A 25 -5.03 29.43 -22.48
N ALA A 26 -5.79 30.23 -21.72
CA ALA A 26 -5.38 31.57 -21.32
C ALA A 26 -4.17 31.56 -20.37
N VAL A 27 -4.10 30.60 -19.43
CA VAL A 27 -2.94 30.42 -18.53
C VAL A 27 -1.69 30.04 -19.34
N CYS A 28 -1.83 29.09 -20.28
CA CYS A 28 -0.72 28.66 -21.12
C CYS A 28 -0.22 29.80 -22.03
N GLN A 29 -1.12 30.60 -22.60
CA GLN A 29 -0.74 31.78 -23.40
C GLN A 29 -0.02 32.84 -22.57
N ARG A 30 -0.50 33.14 -21.35
CA ARG A 30 0.13 34.13 -20.45
C ARG A 30 1.51 33.69 -19.96
N GLN A 31 1.68 32.40 -19.70
CA GLN A 31 2.93 31.82 -19.19
C GLN A 31 3.83 31.27 -20.31
N ASN A 32 3.44 31.46 -21.58
CA ASN A 32 4.13 30.95 -22.76
C ASN A 32 4.43 29.43 -22.70
N LEU A 33 3.47 28.65 -22.21
CA LEU A 33 3.54 27.20 -22.06
C LEU A 33 2.99 26.50 -23.31
N GLN A 34 3.69 25.46 -23.79
CA GLN A 34 3.12 24.52 -24.75
C GLN A 34 2.28 23.46 -24.06
N ILE A 35 1.15 23.09 -24.65
CA ILE A 35 0.26 22.06 -24.12
C ILE A 35 0.58 20.74 -24.78
N CYS A 36 0.86 19.73 -23.97
CA CYS A 36 1.02 18.35 -24.41
C CYS A 36 -0.16 17.53 -23.87
N SER A 37 -1.12 17.21 -24.73
CA SER A 37 -2.27 16.38 -24.35
C SER A 37 -1.85 14.92 -24.23
N VAL A 38 -2.21 14.29 -23.12
CA VAL A 38 -1.93 12.89 -22.83
C VAL A 38 -3.23 12.19 -22.45
N SER A 39 -3.56 11.14 -23.19
CA SER A 39 -4.75 10.31 -22.94
C SER A 39 -4.39 8.83 -22.74
N THR A 40 -3.13 8.44 -22.95
CA THR A 40 -2.66 7.04 -22.80
C THR A 40 -1.29 6.96 -22.14
N ASN A 41 -0.95 5.77 -21.62
CA ASN A 41 0.32 5.52 -20.93
C ASN A 41 1.54 5.67 -21.87
N GLU A 42 1.40 5.28 -23.13
CA GLU A 42 2.46 5.40 -24.15
C GLU A 42 2.71 6.88 -24.52
N GLU A 43 1.64 7.66 -24.66
CA GLU A 43 1.73 9.12 -24.86
C GLU A 43 2.37 9.80 -23.65
N LEU A 44 2.07 9.34 -22.44
CA LEU A 44 2.66 9.86 -21.21
C LEU A 44 4.17 9.62 -21.17
N ASP A 45 4.60 8.39 -21.47
CA ASP A 45 6.02 8.04 -21.48
C ASP A 45 6.77 8.82 -22.56
N THR A 46 6.16 8.93 -23.74
CA THR A 46 6.71 9.74 -24.84
C THR A 46 6.83 11.20 -24.44
N ALA A 47 5.84 11.75 -23.74
CA ALA A 47 5.87 13.13 -23.28
C ALA A 47 6.94 13.34 -22.18
N LEU A 48 7.10 12.40 -21.26
CA LEU A 48 8.10 12.49 -20.19
C LEU A 48 9.54 12.29 -20.67
N ILE A 49 9.74 11.52 -21.75
CA ILE A 49 11.06 11.33 -22.39
C ILE A 49 11.46 12.57 -23.19
N ASN A 50 10.51 13.14 -23.94
CA ASN A 50 10.80 14.20 -24.91
C ASN A 50 10.61 15.62 -24.34
N THR A 51 9.95 15.76 -23.19
CA THR A 51 9.66 17.06 -22.59
C THR A 51 9.93 17.07 -21.08
N ARG A 52 10.14 18.27 -20.52
CA ARG A 52 10.15 18.47 -19.07
C ARG A 52 8.90 19.24 -18.66
N PRO A 53 7.91 18.59 -18.05
CA PRO A 53 6.67 19.26 -17.68
C PRO A 53 6.92 20.24 -16.53
N MET A 54 6.58 21.50 -16.76
CA MET A 54 6.59 22.54 -15.72
C MET A 54 5.31 22.55 -14.91
N ALA A 55 4.23 21.98 -15.42
CA ALA A 55 2.99 21.78 -14.71
C ALA A 55 2.22 20.60 -15.32
N VAL A 56 1.32 20.01 -14.54
CA VAL A 56 0.33 19.04 -14.98
C VAL A 56 -1.03 19.66 -14.75
N ALA A 57 -1.89 19.63 -15.76
CA ALA A 57 -3.30 19.98 -15.63
C ALA A 57 -4.17 18.77 -15.92
N TRP A 58 -5.23 18.61 -15.15
CA TRP A 58 -6.18 17.53 -15.33
C TRP A 58 -7.61 18.06 -15.37
N ASP A 59 -8.26 17.76 -16.48
CA ASP A 59 -9.68 17.99 -16.73
C ASP A 59 -10.54 16.89 -16.10
N LEU A 60 -11.34 17.29 -15.12
CA LEU A 60 -12.25 16.41 -14.38
C LEU A 60 -13.63 16.30 -15.04
N THR A 61 -13.98 17.18 -15.99
CA THR A 61 -15.33 17.28 -16.58
C THR A 61 -15.79 15.98 -17.23
N ASN A 62 -14.85 15.18 -17.75
CA ASN A 62 -15.10 13.92 -18.43
C ASN A 62 -14.01 12.87 -18.11
N ALA A 63 -13.41 12.91 -16.91
CA ALA A 63 -12.29 12.02 -16.56
C ALA A 63 -12.71 10.54 -16.60
N ARG A 64 -11.89 9.70 -17.25
CA ARG A 64 -12.10 8.24 -17.33
C ARG A 64 -11.31 7.52 -16.23
N PRO A 65 -11.73 6.29 -15.84
CA PRO A 65 -10.94 5.43 -14.96
C PRO A 65 -9.48 5.23 -15.42
N GLY A 66 -9.23 5.24 -16.73
CA GLY A 66 -7.88 5.12 -17.30
C GLY A 66 -6.97 6.33 -17.06
N ASP A 67 -7.53 7.53 -16.89
CA ASP A 67 -6.77 8.77 -16.70
C ASP A 67 -6.06 8.78 -15.33
N TRP A 68 -6.63 8.08 -14.35
CA TRP A 68 -6.05 7.87 -13.02
C TRP A 68 -4.71 7.12 -13.07
N ASN A 69 -4.56 6.17 -14.00
CA ASN A 69 -3.30 5.45 -14.18
C ASN A 69 -2.18 6.40 -14.66
N LEU A 70 -2.52 7.38 -15.50
CA LEU A 70 -1.59 8.40 -15.99
C LEU A 70 -1.11 9.29 -14.85
N VAL A 71 -2.05 9.80 -14.04
CA VAL A 71 -1.76 10.64 -12.88
C VAL A 71 -0.90 9.90 -11.87
N ARG A 72 -1.21 8.63 -11.60
CA ARG A 72 -0.42 7.81 -10.68
C ARG A 72 1.02 7.65 -11.16
N ARG A 73 1.24 7.39 -12.46
CA ARG A 73 2.60 7.25 -13.01
C ARG A 73 3.38 8.56 -12.94
N LEU A 74 2.73 9.70 -13.19
CA LEU A 74 3.33 11.02 -13.03
C LEU A 74 3.84 11.26 -11.60
N ARG A 75 3.09 10.84 -10.57
CA ARG A 75 3.50 10.98 -9.15
C ARG A 75 4.73 10.17 -8.78
N HIS A 76 4.97 9.03 -9.44
CA HIS A 76 6.16 8.20 -9.19
C HIS A 76 7.33 8.56 -10.11
N HIS A 77 7.14 9.52 -11.02
CA HIS A 77 8.18 9.95 -11.94
C HIS A 77 9.11 10.98 -11.28
N PRO A 78 10.44 10.78 -11.24
CA PRO A 78 11.37 11.60 -10.45
C PRO A 78 11.34 13.10 -10.75
N ILE A 79 11.00 13.46 -11.99
CA ILE A 79 10.99 14.85 -12.46
C ILE A 79 9.56 15.44 -12.41
N ALA A 80 8.54 14.64 -12.70
CA ALA A 80 7.18 15.14 -12.84
C ALA A 80 6.42 15.21 -11.51
N SER A 81 6.87 14.49 -10.49
CA SER A 81 6.31 14.55 -9.14
C SER A 81 6.55 15.90 -8.44
N GLN A 82 7.50 16.70 -8.93
CA GLN A 82 7.83 18.02 -8.40
C GLN A 82 7.09 19.15 -9.12
N SER A 83 6.38 18.84 -10.21
CA SER A 83 5.71 19.83 -11.04
C SER A 83 4.34 20.22 -10.44
N PRO A 84 3.99 21.51 -10.41
CA PRO A 84 2.66 22.00 -10.04
C PRO A 84 1.53 21.22 -10.71
N PHE A 85 0.54 20.79 -9.92
CA PHE A 85 -0.62 20.02 -10.39
C PHE A 85 -1.88 20.88 -10.33
N ILE A 86 -2.59 20.99 -11.44
CA ILE A 86 -3.76 21.86 -11.64
C ILE A 86 -4.97 20.95 -11.90
N LEU A 87 -6.00 21.08 -11.07
CA LEU A 87 -7.28 20.40 -11.27
C LEU A 87 -8.30 21.41 -11.80
N TYR A 88 -9.07 21.04 -12.81
CA TYR A 88 -10.11 21.90 -13.36
C TYR A 88 -11.22 21.08 -14.01
N GLY A 89 -12.45 21.60 -14.06
CA GLY A 89 -13.62 20.92 -14.60
C GLY A 89 -14.84 21.16 -13.73
N GLN A 90 -16.02 21.25 -14.35
CA GLN A 90 -17.28 21.47 -13.62
C GLN A 90 -18.03 20.15 -13.44
N ASP A 91 -18.70 20.00 -12.31
CA ASP A 91 -19.66 18.92 -12.07
C ASP A 91 -20.96 19.25 -12.84
N PRO A 92 -21.35 18.46 -13.86
CA PRO A 92 -22.56 18.72 -14.64
C PRO A 92 -23.87 18.52 -13.84
N ASN A 93 -23.83 17.98 -12.61
CA ASN A 93 -25.00 17.72 -11.76
C ASN A 93 -25.10 18.65 -10.52
N SER A 94 -24.27 19.69 -10.45
CA SER A 94 -24.29 20.66 -9.35
C SER A 94 -25.40 21.70 -9.55
N ASP A 95 -26.61 21.39 -9.08
CA ASP A 95 -27.73 22.36 -8.93
C ASP A 95 -27.56 23.28 -7.68
N SER A 96 -26.34 23.43 -7.16
CA SER A 96 -26.07 24.33 -6.04
C SER A 96 -25.83 25.77 -6.51
N HIS A 97 -26.81 26.64 -6.22
CA HIS A 97 -26.77 28.11 -6.37
C HIS A 97 -25.78 28.82 -5.42
N ASP A 98 -24.66 28.19 -5.06
CA ASP A 98 -23.61 28.84 -4.28
C ASP A 98 -22.61 29.53 -5.23
N PRO A 99 -22.55 30.88 -5.26
CA PRO A 99 -21.61 31.61 -6.12
C PRO A 99 -20.14 31.36 -5.76
N ALA A 100 -19.82 30.66 -4.67
CA ALA A 100 -18.47 30.16 -4.38
C ALA A 100 -18.06 28.95 -5.26
N LEU A 101 -19.02 28.21 -5.83
CA LEU A 101 -18.80 27.05 -6.71
C LEU A 101 -18.92 27.40 -8.21
N SER A 102 -19.30 28.63 -8.53
CA SER A 102 -19.51 29.11 -9.89
C SER A 102 -18.43 30.09 -10.33
N PHE A 103 -17.15 29.72 -10.34
CA PHE A 103 -16.15 30.22 -11.31
C PHE A 103 -14.84 29.45 -11.14
N GLY A 104 -14.20 29.14 -12.28
CA GLY A 104 -13.09 28.22 -12.44
C GLY A 104 -11.79 28.58 -11.72
N LEU A 105 -10.91 27.56 -11.62
CA LEU A 105 -9.65 27.49 -10.86
C LEU A 105 -9.82 27.16 -9.36
N THR A 106 -10.56 26.12 -9.02
CA THR A 106 -10.43 25.47 -7.70
C THR A 106 -9.20 24.59 -7.68
N GLY A 107 -8.07 25.18 -7.28
CA GLY A 107 -6.85 24.46 -6.91
C GLY A 107 -5.59 24.99 -7.58
N PHE A 108 -5.29 26.28 -7.46
CA PHE A 108 -3.89 26.70 -7.50
C PHE A 108 -3.21 26.13 -6.25
N ILE A 109 -2.69 24.90 -6.34
CA ILE A 109 -1.86 24.33 -5.28
C ILE A 109 -0.45 24.89 -5.47
N VAL A 110 -0.26 26.13 -5.01
CA VAL A 110 1.07 26.72 -4.84
C VAL A 110 1.59 26.31 -3.46
N LYS A 111 2.67 25.54 -3.49
CA LYS A 111 3.60 25.15 -2.41
C LYS A 111 3.31 25.71 -1.00
N SER A 112 3.14 24.82 -0.02
CA SER A 112 3.57 25.03 1.37
C SER A 112 4.10 23.72 1.97
N HIS A 113 5.08 23.82 2.86
CA HIS A 113 6.01 22.78 3.34
C HIS A 113 5.43 21.77 4.34
N GLU A 114 4.13 21.46 4.28
CA GLU A 114 3.53 20.48 5.18
C GLU A 114 2.80 19.40 4.37
N GLN A 115 3.15 18.14 4.65
CA GLN A 115 2.92 16.96 3.81
C GLN A 115 1.44 16.55 3.57
N ASN A 116 0.44 17.34 3.99
CA ASN A 116 -0.95 16.85 4.07
C ASN A 116 -2.02 17.61 3.26
N THR A 117 -1.79 18.80 2.68
CA THR A 117 -2.90 19.60 2.12
C THR A 117 -3.44 19.14 0.75
N LEU A 118 -2.65 18.40 -0.05
CA LEU A 118 -3.09 17.86 -1.34
C LEU A 118 -3.90 16.57 -1.18
N LEU A 119 -3.60 15.76 -0.15
CA LEU A 119 -4.39 14.57 0.21
C LEU A 119 -5.79 14.99 0.66
N ASP A 120 -5.91 16.09 1.41
CA ASP A 120 -7.19 16.66 1.81
C ASP A 120 -8.00 17.19 0.61
N ALA A 121 -7.34 17.82 -0.36
CA ALA A 121 -7.99 18.27 -1.60
C ALA A 121 -8.40 17.10 -2.52
N ILE A 122 -7.61 16.02 -2.55
CA ILE A 122 -7.92 14.77 -3.27
C ILE A 122 -9.08 14.01 -2.59
N ASN A 123 -9.11 13.99 -1.25
CA ASN A 123 -10.19 13.41 -0.46
C ASN A 123 -11.48 14.25 -0.55
N ALA A 124 -11.38 15.56 -0.80
CA ALA A 124 -12.53 16.45 -0.99
C ALA A 124 -13.12 16.38 -2.41
N LEU A 125 -12.36 15.93 -3.41
CA LEU A 125 -12.76 15.88 -4.82
C LEU A 125 -13.09 14.48 -5.34
N TYR A 126 -12.87 13.43 -4.54
CA TYR A 126 -13.55 12.15 -4.68
C TYR A 126 -14.69 12.11 -3.67
N PRO A 127 -15.96 11.91 -4.08
CA PRO A 127 -16.89 11.23 -3.21
C PRO A 127 -16.25 9.89 -2.86
N ASN A 128 -16.18 9.63 -1.58
CA ASN A 128 -15.93 8.38 -0.86
C ASN A 128 -16.58 7.09 -1.44
N ASP A 129 -17.13 7.08 -2.65
CA ASP A 129 -17.83 5.95 -3.23
C ASP A 129 -16.87 4.94 -3.87
N SER A 130 -16.01 4.36 -3.04
CA SER A 130 -15.93 2.90 -3.02
C SER A 130 -17.03 2.40 -2.09
N THR A 131 -18.28 2.39 -2.57
CA THR A 131 -19.46 1.81 -1.88
C THR A 131 -19.38 0.29 -1.71
N GLY A 132 -18.17 -0.27 -1.71
CA GLY A 132 -17.90 -1.66 -1.46
C GLY A 132 -17.80 -1.95 0.04
N THR A 133 -18.23 -3.14 0.43
CA THR A 133 -18.04 -3.62 1.79
C THR A 133 -16.66 -4.24 1.94
N ILE A 134 -15.89 -3.79 2.93
CA ILE A 134 -14.68 -4.47 3.41
C ILE A 134 -15.13 -5.44 4.49
N LEU A 135 -14.83 -6.72 4.29
CA LEU A 135 -15.09 -7.77 5.27
C LEU A 135 -13.84 -7.97 6.12
N ILE A 136 -13.96 -7.87 7.44
CA ILE A 136 -12.89 -8.16 8.40
C ILE A 136 -13.29 -9.42 9.17
N VAL A 137 -12.46 -10.46 9.08
CA VAL A 137 -12.69 -11.77 9.69
C VAL A 137 -11.55 -12.06 10.66
N ASP A 138 -11.86 -12.08 11.95
CA ASP A 138 -10.90 -12.24 13.04
C ASP A 138 -11.68 -12.69 14.30
N ASP A 139 -11.27 -13.76 14.96
CA ASP A 139 -11.97 -14.29 16.14
C ASP A 139 -11.67 -13.48 17.40
N GLU A 140 -10.52 -12.78 17.45
CA GLU A 140 -10.10 -11.96 18.58
C GLU A 140 -10.75 -10.56 18.52
N PRO A 141 -11.64 -10.19 19.48
CA PRO A 141 -12.37 -8.93 19.41
C PRO A 141 -11.47 -7.69 19.40
N GLU A 142 -10.35 -7.73 20.14
CA GLU A 142 -9.39 -6.63 20.19
C GLU A 142 -8.70 -6.42 18.84
N ALA A 143 -8.27 -7.51 18.19
CA ALA A 143 -7.67 -7.50 16.87
C ALA A 143 -8.65 -7.01 15.80
N ARG A 144 -9.88 -7.53 15.83
CA ARG A 144 -10.96 -7.12 14.94
C ARG A 144 -11.27 -5.62 15.03
N ASN A 145 -11.33 -5.09 16.26
CA ASN A 145 -11.55 -3.66 16.50
C ASN A 145 -10.35 -2.79 16.06
N ALA A 146 -9.13 -3.25 16.28
CA ALA A 146 -7.92 -2.56 15.83
C ALA A 146 -7.88 -2.48 14.29
N HIS A 147 -8.16 -3.60 13.60
CA HIS A 147 -8.23 -3.63 12.14
C HIS A 147 -9.35 -2.73 11.60
N LYS A 148 -10.52 -2.72 12.25
CA LYS A 148 -11.60 -1.80 11.92
C LYS A 148 -11.14 -0.35 12.02
N ALA A 149 -10.57 0.07 13.15
CA ALA A 149 -10.11 1.44 13.36
C ALA A 149 -9.05 1.85 12.32
N MET A 150 -8.12 0.95 11.99
CA MET A 150 -7.11 1.18 10.96
C MET A 150 -7.73 1.40 9.57
N VAL A 151 -8.74 0.59 9.19
CA VAL A 151 -9.47 0.74 7.92
C VAL A 151 -10.25 2.04 7.91
N GLU A 152 -10.96 2.39 8.99
CA GLU A 152 -11.73 3.65 9.10
C GLU A 152 -10.83 4.89 9.00
N GLN A 153 -9.59 4.82 9.50
CA GLN A 153 -8.63 5.91 9.42
C GLN A 153 -7.99 6.06 8.03
N GLY A 154 -7.77 4.94 7.34
CA GLY A 154 -6.99 4.90 6.10
C GLY A 154 -7.79 4.85 4.81
N ILE A 155 -9.07 4.46 4.88
CA ILE A 155 -9.94 4.22 3.74
C ILE A 155 -11.29 4.89 4.00
N SER A 156 -11.46 6.08 3.44
CA SER A 156 -12.70 6.82 3.54
C SER A 156 -13.78 6.22 2.63
N GLY A 157 -15.02 6.13 3.12
CA GLY A 157 -16.19 5.81 2.29
C GLY A 157 -16.55 4.35 2.07
N CYS A 158 -15.77 3.43 2.64
CA CYS A 158 -16.10 2.02 2.63
C CYS A 158 -17.13 1.67 3.72
N THR A 159 -17.91 0.62 3.49
CA THR A 159 -18.69 -0.01 4.57
C THR A 159 -17.86 -1.14 5.16
N ILE A 160 -17.82 -1.27 6.50
CA ILE A 160 -17.08 -2.36 7.15
C ILE A 160 -18.08 -3.37 7.68
N HIS A 161 -17.89 -4.64 7.32
CA HIS A 161 -18.59 -5.77 7.92
C HIS A 161 -17.60 -6.59 8.75
N LEU A 162 -18.01 -6.95 9.96
CA LEU A 162 -17.21 -7.73 10.88
C LEU A 162 -17.77 -9.15 10.94
N ALA A 163 -16.89 -10.13 10.80
CA ALA A 163 -17.18 -11.54 11.04
C ALA A 163 -16.26 -12.04 12.16
N GLU A 164 -16.81 -12.85 13.06
CA GLU A 164 -16.09 -13.40 14.21
C GLU A 164 -15.54 -14.81 13.97
N ASP A 165 -15.93 -15.43 12.85
CA ASP A 165 -15.49 -16.76 12.44
C ASP A 165 -15.66 -16.94 10.92
N GLY A 166 -15.21 -18.09 10.41
CA GLY A 166 -15.34 -18.41 8.99
C GLY A 166 -16.78 -18.65 8.53
N GLU A 167 -17.68 -19.11 9.40
CA GLU A 167 -19.08 -19.38 9.05
C GLU A 167 -19.86 -18.09 8.80
N SER A 168 -19.73 -17.12 9.72
CA SER A 168 -20.31 -15.78 9.59
C SER A 168 -19.74 -15.03 8.38
N ALA A 169 -18.45 -15.20 8.08
CA ALA A 169 -17.83 -14.63 6.88
C ALA A 169 -18.44 -15.18 5.59
N LEU A 170 -18.63 -16.51 5.49
CA LEU A 170 -19.24 -17.14 4.32
C LEU A 170 -20.71 -16.78 4.17
N ALA A 171 -21.48 -16.77 5.26
CA ALA A 171 -22.89 -16.37 5.25
C ALA A 171 -23.06 -14.93 4.72
N PHE A 172 -22.18 -14.01 5.09
CA PHE A 172 -22.14 -12.67 4.50
C PHE A 172 -21.87 -12.73 2.99
N MET A 173 -20.85 -13.50 2.58
CA MET A 173 -20.41 -13.60 1.19
C MET A 173 -21.39 -14.32 0.25
N GLU A 174 -22.31 -15.13 0.79
CA GLU A 174 -23.44 -15.68 0.02
C GLU A 174 -24.35 -14.57 -0.49
N SER A 175 -24.59 -13.55 0.35
CA SER A 175 -25.54 -12.46 0.10
C SER A 175 -24.93 -11.24 -0.60
N LYS A 176 -23.65 -10.94 -0.34
CA LYS A 176 -22.95 -9.75 -0.86
C LYS A 176 -21.52 -10.07 -1.24
N VAL A 177 -21.04 -9.48 -2.34
CA VAL A 177 -19.64 -9.60 -2.76
C VAL A 177 -18.83 -8.45 -2.14
N PRO A 178 -17.89 -8.71 -1.22
CA PRO A 178 -17.05 -7.67 -0.64
C PRO A 178 -16.04 -7.14 -1.67
N ALA A 179 -15.65 -5.88 -1.50
CA ALA A 179 -14.58 -5.28 -2.30
C ALA A 179 -13.18 -5.76 -1.86
N LEU A 180 -13.04 -6.15 -0.60
CA LEU A 180 -11.81 -6.70 0.00
C LEU A 180 -12.17 -7.53 1.22
N VAL A 181 -11.40 -8.59 1.47
CA VAL A 181 -11.47 -9.37 2.72
C VAL A 181 -10.13 -9.24 3.47
N LEU A 182 -10.19 -8.82 4.73
CA LEU A 182 -9.13 -8.94 5.72
C LEU A 182 -9.40 -10.23 6.51
N LEU A 183 -8.48 -11.19 6.46
CA LEU A 183 -8.72 -12.55 6.96
C LEU A 183 -7.60 -12.99 7.89
N ASP A 184 -7.94 -13.37 9.13
CA ASP A 184 -7.05 -14.18 9.97
C ASP A 184 -7.06 -15.64 9.49
N LEU A 185 -5.90 -16.30 9.54
CA LEU A 185 -5.75 -17.70 9.16
C LEU A 185 -6.17 -18.66 10.28
N VAL A 186 -5.99 -18.29 11.55
CA VAL A 186 -6.16 -19.23 12.66
C VAL A 186 -7.33 -18.83 13.54
N MET A 187 -8.50 -19.39 13.22
CA MET A 187 -9.75 -19.21 13.95
C MET A 187 -10.30 -20.57 14.40
N PRO A 188 -11.10 -20.64 15.48
CA PRO A 188 -11.80 -21.84 15.87
C PRO A 188 -12.85 -22.25 14.83
N GLY A 189 -13.07 -23.55 14.67
CA GLY A 189 -14.01 -24.07 13.68
C GLY A 189 -13.44 -24.03 12.27
N LEU A 190 -14.03 -23.20 11.41
CA LEU A 190 -13.60 -23.06 10.02
C LEU A 190 -12.37 -22.14 9.92
N SER A 191 -11.24 -22.67 9.42
CA SER A 191 -10.00 -21.90 9.34
C SER A 191 -10.05 -20.85 8.22
N GLY A 192 -9.22 -19.81 8.31
CA GLY A 192 -9.13 -18.80 7.23
C GLY A 192 -8.65 -19.40 5.89
N ALA A 193 -7.88 -20.49 5.93
CA ALA A 193 -7.52 -21.22 4.72
C ALA A 193 -8.76 -21.87 4.07
N ASP A 194 -9.63 -22.49 4.87
CA ASP A 194 -10.85 -23.12 4.36
C ASP A 194 -11.84 -22.08 3.79
N VAL A 195 -11.95 -20.91 4.44
CA VAL A 195 -12.72 -19.77 3.93
C VAL A 195 -12.18 -19.33 2.57
N LEU A 196 -10.87 -19.22 2.42
CA LEU A 196 -10.24 -18.83 1.17
C LEU A 196 -10.50 -19.86 0.06
N ASP A 197 -10.37 -21.16 0.33
CA ASP A 197 -10.63 -22.22 -0.65
C ASP A 197 -12.07 -22.17 -1.17
N GLN A 198 -13.03 -21.91 -0.27
CA GLN A 198 -14.44 -21.74 -0.64
C GLN A 198 -14.66 -20.47 -1.48
N MET A 199 -14.08 -19.34 -1.07
CA MET A 199 -14.14 -18.10 -1.86
C MET A 199 -13.58 -18.28 -3.28
N ARG A 200 -12.55 -19.12 -3.44
CA ARG A 200 -11.89 -19.34 -4.74
C ARG A 200 -12.66 -20.32 -5.63
N SER A 201 -13.48 -21.16 -5.03
CA SER A 201 -14.41 -22.07 -5.73
C SER A 201 -15.65 -21.32 -6.27
N ASP A 202 -16.08 -20.22 -5.64
CA ASP A 202 -17.19 -19.39 -6.13
C ASP A 202 -16.74 -18.43 -7.26
N PRO A 203 -17.32 -18.49 -8.47
CA PRO A 203 -17.00 -17.58 -9.58
C PRO A 203 -17.17 -16.09 -9.28
N ARG A 204 -18.05 -15.72 -8.35
CA ARG A 204 -18.30 -14.33 -7.90
C ARG A 204 -17.17 -13.82 -7.00
N LEU A 205 -16.58 -14.72 -6.20
CA LEU A 205 -15.62 -14.40 -5.15
C LEU A 205 -14.18 -14.73 -5.54
N ARG A 206 -13.95 -15.55 -6.57
CA ARG A 206 -12.60 -16.01 -6.97
C ARG A 206 -11.61 -14.88 -7.26
N ASN A 207 -12.13 -13.73 -7.68
CA ASN A 207 -11.35 -12.54 -7.96
C ASN A 207 -11.34 -11.57 -6.78
N VAL A 208 -12.12 -11.73 -5.72
CA VAL A 208 -12.09 -10.77 -4.59
C VAL A 208 -10.68 -10.77 -3.97
N PRO A 209 -10.05 -9.59 -3.78
CA PRO A 209 -8.75 -9.51 -3.14
C PRO A 209 -8.86 -9.91 -1.66
N VAL A 210 -7.87 -10.63 -1.17
CA VAL A 210 -7.79 -11.06 0.23
C VAL A 210 -6.46 -10.60 0.80
N MET A 211 -6.49 -9.85 1.89
CA MET A 211 -5.32 -9.55 2.71
C MET A 211 -5.35 -10.46 3.93
N ILE A 212 -4.33 -11.29 4.07
CA ILE A 212 -4.18 -12.12 5.25
C ILE A 212 -3.45 -11.32 6.32
N LEU A 213 -4.06 -11.22 7.50
CA LEU A 213 -3.48 -10.58 8.68
C LEU A 213 -3.19 -11.66 9.71
N SER A 214 -1.94 -12.14 9.78
CA SER A 214 -1.58 -13.20 10.73
C SER A 214 -0.58 -12.71 11.77
N SER A 215 -0.85 -13.05 13.04
CA SER A 215 0.06 -12.87 14.19
C SER A 215 0.99 -14.07 14.41
N LYS A 216 0.75 -15.21 13.73
CA LYS A 216 1.48 -16.46 13.89
C LYS A 216 2.55 -16.65 12.80
N GLN A 217 3.53 -17.49 13.10
CA GLN A 217 4.50 -17.98 12.13
C GLN A 217 3.77 -18.69 10.99
N LEU A 218 3.97 -18.23 9.76
CA LEU A 218 3.45 -18.92 8.58
C LEU A 218 4.27 -20.19 8.35
N SER A 219 3.61 -21.34 8.32
CA SER A 219 4.25 -22.59 7.92
C SER A 219 4.42 -22.66 6.40
N LEU A 220 5.30 -23.55 5.93
CA LEU A 220 5.42 -23.84 4.49
C LEU A 220 4.12 -24.43 3.93
N GLU A 221 3.31 -25.11 4.76
CA GLU A 221 2.02 -25.65 4.36
C GLU A 221 0.99 -24.53 4.15
N ASP A 222 0.97 -23.53 5.05
CA ASP A 222 0.14 -22.33 4.90
C ASP A 222 0.50 -21.63 3.59
N VAL A 223 1.79 -21.39 3.35
CA VAL A 223 2.24 -20.73 2.12
C VAL A 223 1.87 -21.52 0.87
N LYS A 224 2.07 -22.84 0.83
CA LYS A 224 1.68 -23.67 -0.34
C LYS A 224 0.20 -23.57 -0.67
N ARG A 225 -0.69 -23.46 0.32
CA ARG A 225 -2.12 -23.25 0.09
C ARG A 225 -2.39 -21.86 -0.50
N LEU A 226 -1.63 -20.85 -0.07
CA LEU A 226 -1.77 -19.46 -0.51
C LEU A 226 -1.06 -19.13 -1.84
N GLU A 227 -0.10 -19.96 -2.26
CA GLU A 227 0.70 -19.79 -3.48
C GLU A 227 -0.17 -19.84 -4.75
N TYR A 228 -1.24 -20.65 -4.75
CA TYR A 228 -2.11 -20.82 -5.92
C TYR A 228 -3.10 -19.66 -6.13
N HIS A 229 -3.15 -18.69 -5.20
CA HIS A 229 -4.11 -17.60 -5.26
C HIS A 229 -3.42 -16.24 -5.55
N THR A 230 -3.63 -15.75 -6.77
CA THR A 230 -2.95 -14.59 -7.37
C THR A 230 -3.32 -13.24 -6.76
N ARG A 231 -4.43 -13.16 -6.02
CA ARG A 231 -4.92 -11.94 -5.36
C ARG A 231 -4.89 -12.02 -3.82
N VAL A 232 -4.00 -12.85 -3.29
CA VAL A 232 -3.79 -12.99 -1.84
C VAL A 232 -2.47 -12.36 -1.46
N THR A 233 -2.53 -11.33 -0.62
CA THR A 233 -1.36 -10.64 -0.07
C THR A 233 -1.18 -11.06 1.40
N LEU A 234 0.06 -11.36 1.78
CA LEU A 234 0.41 -11.70 3.17
C LEU A 234 0.88 -10.44 3.91
N GLN A 235 0.29 -10.21 5.08
CA GLN A 235 0.69 -9.18 6.02
C GLN A 235 0.87 -9.82 7.40
N THR A 236 2.07 -9.68 7.97
CA THR A 236 2.35 -10.16 9.32
C THR A 236 2.12 -9.03 10.32
N LYS A 237 1.23 -9.27 11.28
CA LYS A 237 0.85 -8.30 12.31
C LYS A 237 2.09 -7.86 13.11
N GLY A 238 2.30 -6.55 13.25
CA GLY A 238 3.40 -5.99 14.04
C GLY A 238 4.76 -5.90 13.35
N ILE A 239 4.89 -6.33 12.09
CA ILE A 239 6.09 -6.04 11.26
C ILE A 239 5.98 -4.65 10.61
N TRP A 240 4.76 -4.23 10.32
CA TRP A 240 4.43 -2.99 9.61
C TRP A 240 3.81 -1.97 10.56
N SER A 241 4.04 -0.70 10.28
CA SER A 241 3.28 0.40 10.89
C SER A 241 1.86 0.48 10.31
N ASP A 242 0.95 1.13 11.02
CA ASP A 242 -0.42 1.36 10.54
C ASP A 242 -0.41 2.09 9.19
N GLY A 243 0.47 3.08 9.01
CA GLY A 243 0.63 3.80 7.73
C GLY A 243 1.11 2.91 6.57
N GLU A 244 2.07 2.00 6.82
CA GLU A 244 2.52 1.03 5.80
C GLU A 244 1.39 0.03 5.45
N THR A 245 0.61 -0.39 6.45
CA THR A 245 -0.53 -1.29 6.25
C THR A 245 -1.64 -0.61 5.45
N ILE A 246 -1.97 0.65 5.76
CA ILE A 246 -2.91 1.49 5.01
C ILE A 246 -2.43 1.70 3.58
N THR A 247 -1.13 1.91 3.36
CA THR A 247 -0.55 2.04 2.02
C THR A 247 -0.72 0.75 1.22
N ALA A 248 -0.47 -0.41 1.83
CA ALA A 248 -0.69 -1.71 1.21
C ALA A 248 -2.17 -1.97 0.91
N LEU A 249 -3.09 -1.61 1.82
CA LEU A 249 -4.53 -1.70 1.62
C LEU A 249 -4.99 -0.83 0.44
N ASN A 250 -4.57 0.43 0.40
CA ASN A 250 -4.87 1.36 -0.69
C ASN A 250 -4.33 0.85 -2.04
N ARG A 251 -3.18 0.18 -2.05
CA ARG A 251 -2.62 -0.45 -3.26
C ARG A 251 -3.44 -1.65 -3.75
N ILE A 252 -4.06 -2.40 -2.84
CA ILE A 252 -4.92 -3.54 -3.21
C ILE A 252 -6.27 -3.04 -3.74
N LEU A 253 -6.81 -1.96 -3.16
CA LEU A 253 -8.13 -1.40 -3.48
C LEU A 253 -8.12 -0.50 -4.73
N PHE A 254 -7.11 0.37 -4.90
CA PHE A 254 -7.14 1.50 -5.85
C PHE A 254 -6.07 1.41 -6.98
N GLY A 255 -5.51 0.21 -7.23
CA GLY A 255 -4.45 -0.06 -8.23
C GLY A 255 -3.06 -0.23 -7.59
N SER A 256 -2.03 -0.87 -8.14
CA SER A 256 -1.71 -1.31 -9.50
C SER A 256 -0.64 -2.43 -9.43
N GLU A 257 -0.60 -3.31 -10.45
CA GLU A 257 0.35 -4.43 -10.66
C GLU A 257 0.45 -5.47 -9.54
N THR A 258 -0.50 -6.42 -9.51
CA THR A 258 -0.22 -7.72 -8.88
C THR A 258 1.01 -8.31 -9.55
N LEU A 259 2.01 -8.70 -8.76
CA LEU A 259 3.12 -9.48 -9.26
C LEU A 259 2.57 -10.72 -10.00
N PRO A 260 3.26 -11.20 -11.06
CA PRO A 260 2.93 -12.49 -11.64
C PRO A 260 2.82 -13.55 -10.54
N SER A 261 1.87 -14.48 -10.68
CA SER A 261 1.57 -15.51 -9.67
C SER A 261 2.83 -16.22 -9.16
N HIS A 262 3.71 -16.60 -10.08
CA HIS A 262 4.99 -17.25 -9.77
C HIS A 262 5.91 -16.35 -8.92
N THR A 263 5.93 -15.04 -9.16
CA THR A 263 6.78 -14.11 -8.42
C THR A 263 6.23 -13.86 -7.01
N SER A 264 4.90 -13.74 -6.88
CA SER A 264 4.28 -13.63 -5.56
C SER A 264 4.48 -14.90 -4.73
N ALA A 265 4.37 -16.08 -5.35
CA ALA A 265 4.68 -17.35 -4.69
C ALA A 265 6.11 -17.37 -4.12
N LEU A 266 7.11 -16.86 -4.86
CA LEU A 266 8.49 -16.79 -4.37
C LEU A 266 8.66 -15.88 -3.15
N VAL A 267 7.99 -14.73 -3.12
CA VAL A 267 8.00 -13.84 -1.95
C VAL A 267 7.33 -14.51 -0.75
N LYS A 268 6.18 -15.17 -0.94
CA LYS A 268 5.49 -15.89 0.13
C LYS A 268 6.38 -17.01 0.70
N ARG A 269 7.05 -17.80 -0.16
CA ARG A 269 8.01 -18.83 0.27
C ARG A 269 9.15 -18.26 1.09
N ALA A 270 9.71 -17.15 0.63
CA ALA A 270 10.78 -16.47 1.34
C ALA A 270 10.33 -15.95 2.71
N VAL A 271 9.12 -15.39 2.82
CA VAL A 271 8.55 -14.99 4.12
C VAL A 271 8.43 -16.19 5.07
N ALA A 272 7.87 -17.32 4.62
CA ALA A 272 7.77 -18.53 5.44
C ALA A 272 9.16 -19.06 5.85
N TYR A 273 10.11 -19.07 4.92
CA TYR A 273 11.48 -19.47 5.22
C TYR A 273 12.09 -18.59 6.33
N LEU A 274 11.95 -17.27 6.21
CA LEU A 274 12.44 -16.32 7.22
C LEU A 274 11.77 -16.54 8.58
N HIS A 275 10.46 -16.80 8.60
CA HIS A 275 9.71 -17.09 9.83
C HIS A 275 10.17 -18.36 10.52
N GLN A 276 10.50 -19.41 9.76
CA GLN A 276 10.96 -20.68 10.32
C GLN A 276 12.43 -20.66 10.75
N ASN A 277 13.22 -19.76 10.17
CA ASN A 277 14.67 -19.70 10.36
C ASN A 277 15.15 -18.42 11.07
N TYR A 278 14.26 -17.58 11.60
CA TYR A 278 14.68 -16.28 12.17
C TYR A 278 15.67 -16.41 13.33
N SER A 279 15.54 -17.45 14.16
CA SER A 279 16.37 -17.65 15.35
C SER A 279 17.80 -18.08 15.06
N ARG A 280 18.09 -18.59 13.86
CA ARG A 280 19.45 -18.96 13.45
C ARG A 280 20.20 -17.78 12.83
N ALA A 281 21.53 -17.84 12.85
CA ALA A 281 22.33 -16.92 12.08
C ALA A 281 22.13 -17.18 10.58
N LEU A 282 21.46 -16.25 9.90
CA LEU A 282 21.20 -16.27 8.46
C LEU A 282 22.14 -15.31 7.73
N SER A 283 22.52 -15.66 6.52
CA SER A 283 23.15 -14.75 5.55
C SER A 283 22.21 -14.46 4.37
N ARG A 284 22.52 -13.42 3.59
CA ARG A 284 21.69 -13.03 2.44
C ARG A 284 21.65 -14.09 1.35
N TRP A 285 22.80 -14.73 1.10
CA TRP A 285 22.94 -15.76 0.07
C TRP A 285 22.13 -17.02 0.40
N GLU A 286 22.10 -17.44 1.67
CA GLU A 286 21.31 -18.61 2.10
C GLU A 286 19.81 -18.43 1.83
N ILE A 287 19.28 -17.22 2.00
CA ILE A 287 17.86 -16.94 1.74
C ILE A 287 17.59 -17.07 0.24
N ALA A 288 18.47 -16.55 -0.61
CA ALA A 288 18.31 -16.61 -2.06
C ALA A 288 18.45 -18.05 -2.59
N GLU A 289 19.41 -18.81 -2.05
CA GLU A 289 19.66 -20.20 -2.40
C GLU A 289 18.47 -21.11 -2.07
N ASP A 290 17.89 -21.00 -0.86
CA ASP A 290 16.75 -21.84 -0.46
C ASP A 290 15.51 -21.60 -1.33
N ILE A 291 15.33 -20.36 -1.77
CA ILE A 291 14.22 -19.95 -2.64
C ILE A 291 14.51 -20.30 -4.12
N GLY A 292 15.76 -20.57 -4.47
CA GLY A 292 16.19 -20.94 -5.83
C GLY A 292 16.27 -19.75 -6.79
N VAL A 293 16.62 -18.56 -6.29
CA VAL A 293 16.71 -17.31 -7.07
C VAL A 293 18.00 -16.55 -6.77
N SER A 294 18.36 -15.55 -7.60
CA SER A 294 19.48 -14.67 -7.27
C SER A 294 19.13 -13.65 -6.18
N GLU A 295 20.12 -13.17 -5.41
CA GLU A 295 19.92 -12.15 -4.37
C GLU A 295 19.28 -10.86 -4.92
N ASP A 296 19.72 -10.41 -6.09
CA ASP A 296 19.20 -9.21 -6.76
C ASP A 296 17.74 -9.39 -7.19
N TYR A 297 17.40 -10.58 -7.72
CA TYR A 297 16.03 -10.88 -8.10
C TYR A 297 15.14 -10.95 -6.87
N LEU A 298 15.57 -11.66 -5.80
CA LEU A 298 14.84 -11.75 -4.54
C LEU A 298 14.56 -10.36 -3.94
N THR A 299 15.58 -9.50 -3.91
CA THR A 299 15.46 -8.12 -3.40
C THR A 299 14.46 -7.30 -4.22
N ARG A 300 14.52 -7.41 -5.55
CA ARG A 300 13.62 -6.69 -6.45
C ARG A 300 12.16 -7.10 -6.25
N ILE A 301 11.89 -8.41 -6.12
CA ILE A 301 10.52 -8.92 -5.97
C ILE A 301 9.96 -8.62 -4.57
N PHE A 302 10.81 -8.65 -3.53
CA PHE A 302 10.46 -8.22 -2.18
C PHE A 302 10.11 -6.73 -2.12
N ASN A 303 10.95 -5.86 -2.69
CA ASN A 303 10.68 -4.43 -2.71
C ASN A 303 9.39 -4.11 -3.49
N ARG A 304 9.09 -4.88 -4.54
CA ARG A 304 7.87 -4.68 -5.32
C ARG A 304 6.62 -5.16 -4.59
N GLU A 305 6.69 -6.28 -3.86
CA GLU A 305 5.52 -6.83 -3.16
C GLU A 305 5.31 -6.22 -1.78
N LEU A 306 6.39 -6.08 -1.02
CA LEU A 306 6.38 -5.71 0.39
C LEU A 306 7.01 -4.33 0.63
N GLU A 307 7.56 -3.64 -0.37
CA GLU A 307 8.17 -2.31 -0.17
C GLU A 307 9.36 -2.32 0.81
N THR A 308 9.97 -3.48 1.01
CA THR A 308 11.14 -3.67 1.88
C THR A 308 12.04 -4.79 1.36
N SER A 309 13.30 -4.80 1.80
CA SER A 309 14.24 -5.88 1.47
C SER A 309 14.03 -7.12 2.35
N PRO A 310 14.42 -8.32 1.91
CA PRO A 310 14.33 -9.55 2.72
C PRO A 310 15.06 -9.42 4.07
N TRP A 311 16.20 -8.73 4.09
CA TRP A 311 17.02 -8.55 5.30
C TRP A 311 16.37 -7.59 6.31
N GLU A 312 15.80 -6.48 5.82
CA GLU A 312 15.08 -5.55 6.68
C GLU A 312 13.81 -6.20 7.25
N TYR A 313 13.09 -6.99 6.43
CA TYR A 313 11.95 -7.80 6.88
C TYR A 313 12.35 -8.76 8.01
N LEU A 314 13.44 -9.52 7.83
CA LEU A 314 13.96 -10.43 8.86
C LEU A 314 14.27 -9.69 10.17
N ASN A 315 14.94 -8.54 10.09
CA ASN A 315 15.28 -7.75 11.27
C ASN A 315 14.03 -7.25 12.01
N ARG A 316 13.03 -6.73 11.30
CA ARG A 316 11.74 -6.33 11.89
C ARG A 316 11.05 -7.51 12.55
N TYR A 317 11.05 -8.67 11.90
CA TYR A 317 10.46 -9.88 12.46
C TYR A 317 11.17 -10.35 13.74
N ARG A 318 12.51 -10.34 13.77
CA ARG A 318 13.28 -10.65 14.98
C ARG A 318 12.99 -9.69 16.13
N VAL A 319 12.82 -8.40 15.84
CA VAL A 319 12.44 -7.40 16.84
C VAL A 319 11.05 -7.68 17.40
N LEU A 320 10.08 -8.04 16.56
CA LEU A 320 8.74 -8.45 17.00
C LEU A 320 8.81 -9.65 17.97
N GLN A 321 9.58 -10.68 17.63
CA GLN A 321 9.79 -11.83 18.51
C GLN A 321 10.51 -11.45 19.81
N ALA A 322 11.46 -10.51 19.74
CA ALA A 322 12.15 -9.99 20.92
C ALA A 322 11.21 -9.21 21.83
N GLN A 323 10.28 -8.41 21.29
CA GLN A 323 9.26 -7.72 22.07
C GLN A 323 8.43 -8.72 22.88
N ALA A 324 7.96 -9.81 22.26
CA ALA A 324 7.22 -10.86 22.97
C ALA A 324 8.05 -11.47 24.13
N LEU A 325 9.33 -11.76 23.90
CA LEU A 325 10.22 -12.26 24.96
C LEU A 325 10.50 -11.23 26.06
N LEU A 326 10.60 -9.94 25.72
CA LEU A 326 10.83 -8.86 26.68
C LEU A 326 9.63 -8.68 27.62
N ARG A 327 8.40 -8.87 27.12
CA ARG A 327 7.16 -8.80 27.91
C ARG A 327 6.96 -10.01 28.81
N ASN A 328 7.23 -11.20 28.28
CA ASN A 328 6.84 -12.46 28.93
C ASN A 328 7.97 -13.12 29.73
N THR A 329 9.18 -12.56 29.73
CA THR A 329 10.34 -13.18 30.41
C THR A 329 11.27 -12.15 31.05
N LEU A 330 11.99 -12.60 32.09
CA LEU A 330 13.03 -11.83 32.79
C LEU A 330 14.45 -12.04 32.20
N ARG A 331 14.56 -12.65 31.01
CA ARG A 331 15.86 -12.95 30.38
C ARG A 331 16.66 -11.68 30.12
N SER A 332 17.99 -11.77 30.13
CA SER A 332 18.84 -10.62 29.81
C SER A 332 18.68 -10.18 28.34
N ILE A 333 19.02 -8.92 28.04
CA ILE A 333 18.98 -8.40 26.66
C ILE A 333 19.93 -9.19 25.75
N ALA A 334 21.09 -9.63 26.26
CA ALA A 334 22.04 -10.49 25.55
C ALA A 334 21.42 -11.83 25.15
N GLU A 335 20.75 -12.51 26.10
CA GLU A 335 20.10 -13.79 25.84
C GLU A 335 18.95 -13.65 24.85
N ILE A 336 18.13 -12.59 24.98
CA ILE A 336 17.02 -12.34 24.03
C ILE A 336 17.58 -12.08 22.63
N ALA A 337 18.65 -11.28 22.50
CA ALA A 337 19.31 -11.04 21.22
C ALA A 337 19.75 -12.36 20.57
N HIS A 338 20.36 -13.26 21.35
CA HIS A 338 20.78 -14.56 20.86
C HIS A 338 19.61 -15.47 20.46
N LEU A 339 18.56 -15.55 21.28
CA LEU A 339 17.37 -16.37 21.03
C LEU A 339 16.65 -15.99 19.74
N VAL A 340 16.64 -14.70 19.39
CA VAL A 340 16.01 -14.23 18.14
C VAL A 340 16.99 -14.17 16.96
N GLY A 341 18.22 -14.66 17.13
CA GLY A 341 19.18 -14.86 16.02
C GLY A 341 20.16 -13.72 15.75
N PHE A 342 20.33 -12.77 16.67
CA PHE A 342 21.42 -11.79 16.61
C PHE A 342 22.69 -12.35 17.26
N LYS A 343 23.84 -12.16 16.59
CA LYS A 343 25.15 -12.54 17.13
C LYS A 343 25.68 -11.56 18.18
N ASP A 344 25.25 -10.30 18.12
CA ASP A 344 25.79 -9.20 18.90
C ASP A 344 24.67 -8.36 19.51
N GLN A 345 24.75 -8.12 20.83
CA GLN A 345 23.77 -7.33 21.57
C GLN A 345 23.77 -5.85 21.15
N ALA A 346 24.92 -5.29 20.77
CA ALA A 346 25.01 -3.88 20.38
C ALA A 346 24.31 -3.64 19.03
N TYR A 347 24.49 -4.56 18.07
CA TYR A 347 23.75 -4.56 16.81
C TYR A 347 22.26 -4.79 17.03
N PHE A 348 21.88 -5.77 17.85
CA PHE A 348 20.48 -6.00 18.23
C PHE A 348 19.83 -4.73 18.79
N SER A 349 20.47 -4.08 19.77
CA SER A 349 19.93 -2.86 20.39
C SER A 349 19.73 -1.74 19.37
N ARG A 350 20.68 -1.54 18.44
CA ARG A 350 20.54 -0.54 17.36
C ARG A 350 19.37 -0.86 16.42
N VAL A 351 19.23 -2.12 16.02
CA VAL A 351 18.11 -2.56 15.16
C VAL A 351 16.78 -2.41 15.90
N PHE A 352 16.71 -2.83 17.17
CA PHE A 352 15.53 -2.70 18.00
C PHE A 352 15.10 -1.24 18.15
N SER A 353 16.03 -0.33 18.41
CA SER A 353 15.72 1.11 18.51
C SER A 353 15.34 1.73 17.18
N LYS A 354 15.97 1.32 16.06
CA LYS A 354 15.56 1.76 14.73
C LYS A 354 14.10 1.38 14.43
N VAL A 355 13.68 0.18 14.83
CA VAL A 355 12.33 -0.35 14.54
C VAL A 355 11.28 0.18 15.52
N THR A 356 11.61 0.29 16.81
CA THR A 356 10.62 0.58 17.87
C THR A 356 10.66 2.03 18.36
N GLY A 357 11.68 2.80 17.98
CA GLY A 357 11.93 4.15 18.49
C GLY A 357 12.53 4.20 19.90
N MET A 358 12.75 3.07 20.57
CA MET A 358 13.26 3.01 21.95
C MET A 358 14.24 1.87 22.18
N SER A 359 14.99 1.88 23.29
CA SER A 359 15.91 0.78 23.61
C SER A 359 15.18 -0.47 24.12
N PRO A 360 15.76 -1.69 24.01
CA PRO A 360 15.16 -2.90 24.57
C PRO A 360 14.85 -2.82 26.07
N ASN A 361 15.71 -2.15 26.85
CA ASN A 361 15.51 -1.95 28.29
C ASN A 361 14.36 -0.96 28.56
N GLU A 362 14.33 0.15 27.84
CA GLU A 362 13.25 1.14 27.95
C GLU A 362 11.89 0.54 27.59
N TYR A 363 11.84 -0.27 26.53
CA TYR A 363 10.66 -1.01 26.14
C TYR A 363 10.16 -1.94 27.26
N ARG A 364 11.06 -2.72 27.86
CA ARG A 364 10.73 -3.62 28.97
C ARG A 364 10.16 -2.86 30.17
N ASN A 365 10.82 -1.77 30.57
CA ASN A 365 10.36 -0.98 31.71
C ASN A 365 8.96 -0.43 31.46
N ARG A 366 8.72 0.13 30.27
CA ARG A 366 7.41 0.68 29.91
C ARG A 366 6.28 -0.35 29.95
N VAL A 367 6.54 -1.58 29.49
CA VAL A 367 5.52 -2.63 29.55
C VAL A 367 5.28 -3.08 31.00
N ASN A 368 6.33 -3.20 31.82
CA ASN A 368 6.19 -3.55 33.23
C ASN A 368 5.47 -2.47 34.05
N ASP A 369 5.59 -1.19 33.68
CA ASP A 369 4.90 -0.07 34.33
C ASP A 369 3.41 0.03 33.91
N SER A 370 3.01 -0.66 32.84
CA SER A 370 1.65 -0.65 32.29
C SER A 370 0.80 -1.86 32.74
N VAL A 371 1.37 -2.75 33.57
CA VAL A 371 0.74 -3.93 34.17
C VAL A 371 0.63 -3.69 35.67
#